data_AF-A0A1S7PGW6-F1
#
_entry.id   AF-A0A1S7PGW6-F1
#
_cell.length_a   1.000
_cell.length_b   1.000
_cell.length_c   1.000
_cell.angle_alpha   90.00
_cell.angle_beta   90.00
_cell.angle_gamma   90.00
#
_symmetry.space_group_name_H-M   'P 1'
#
loop_
_entity.id
_entity.type
_entity.pdbx_description
1 polymer ?
#
loop_
_entity_poly.entity_id
_entity_poly.type
_entity_poly.pdbx_seq_one_letter_code
_entity_poly.pdbx_strand_id
1 'polypeptide(L)'
;MISGEHSHGDTPQDEVLAAEYVLGLLSLEKRRLVEKRMTDDADFQRLVERWQIDTASFNDAYGEIPPDAAIFSRIENRLFANSPDRSTASLWQSLVFWRSVSLVSSLAAVVAIALMSGLLIPGGKRTAPLVANLTAPGNVIDLVASYDASSGRLKITPVAADGGERRSLELWVVPPTGNPKSLGIIDAKVDAEMIISPEIQRTLGEGSVFAVSLEPFGGSPTGLPTGPIVASGTARRL
;
A
#
# COMPACT_ATOMS: atom_id res chain seq x y z
N MET A 1 -39.30 -77.48 -5.28
CA MET A 1 -39.39 -77.49 -6.75
C MET A 1 -39.53 -76.05 -7.19
N ILE A 2 -38.45 -75.45 -7.69
CA ILE A 2 -38.45 -74.05 -8.13
C ILE A 2 -38.43 -74.09 -9.65
N SER A 3 -39.60 -73.90 -10.25
CA SER A 3 -39.69 -73.48 -11.65
C SER A 3 -39.39 -71.99 -11.70
N GLY A 4 -38.41 -71.63 -12.50
CA GLY A 4 -38.04 -70.27 -12.81
C GLY A 4 -37.38 -70.27 -14.18
N GLU A 5 -38.19 -70.45 -15.22
CA GLU A 5 -37.86 -70.05 -16.59
C GLU A 5 -37.39 -68.59 -16.59
N HIS A 6 -36.08 -68.37 -16.59
CA HIS A 6 -35.50 -67.17 -17.17
C HIS A 6 -34.92 -67.60 -18.51
N SER A 7 -35.63 -67.24 -19.57
CA SER A 7 -35.22 -67.37 -20.96
C SER A 7 -33.84 -66.74 -21.16
N HIS A 8 -32.78 -67.55 -21.07
CA HIS A 8 -31.45 -67.20 -21.55
C HIS A 8 -31.53 -67.08 -23.07
N GLY A 9 -31.61 -65.84 -23.57
CA GLY A 9 -31.50 -65.56 -25.00
C GLY A 9 -30.12 -65.96 -25.51
N ASP A 10 -30.02 -67.17 -26.03
CA ASP A 10 -29.04 -67.66 -27.01
C ASP A 10 -27.63 -67.06 -26.92
N THR A 11 -26.84 -67.50 -25.93
CA THR A 11 -25.44 -67.09 -25.70
C THR A 11 -24.59 -67.00 -26.98
N PRO A 12 -24.69 -67.93 -27.96
CA PRO A 12 -23.93 -67.81 -29.21
C PRO A 12 -24.32 -66.60 -30.07
N GLN A 13 -25.60 -66.20 -30.10
CA GLN A 13 -26.03 -65.02 -30.85
C GLN A 13 -25.59 -63.73 -30.17
N ASP A 14 -25.64 -63.69 -28.84
CA ASP A 14 -25.18 -62.56 -28.05
C ASP A 14 -23.66 -62.35 -28.14
N GLU A 15 -22.89 -63.43 -28.20
CA GLU A 15 -21.45 -63.40 -28.48
C GLU A 15 -21.15 -62.76 -29.86
N VAL A 16 -21.87 -63.18 -30.90
CA VAL A 16 -21.72 -62.59 -32.24
C VAL A 16 -22.14 -61.13 -32.24
N LEU A 17 -23.26 -60.79 -31.60
CA LEU A 17 -23.75 -59.41 -31.55
C LEU A 17 -22.79 -58.48 -30.79
N ALA A 18 -22.19 -58.96 -29.70
CA ALA A 18 -21.16 -58.23 -28.96
C ALA A 18 -19.91 -58.01 -29.82
N ALA A 19 -19.46 -59.04 -30.55
CA ALA A 19 -18.35 -58.93 -31.49
C ALA A 19 -18.63 -57.93 -32.62
N GLU A 20 -19.81 -58.00 -33.25
CA GLU A 20 -20.24 -57.07 -34.30
C GLU A 20 -20.30 -55.63 -33.80
N TYR A 21 -20.73 -55.42 -32.56
CA TYR A 21 -20.76 -54.10 -31.92
C TYR A 21 -19.35 -53.53 -31.69
N VAL A 22 -18.44 -54.34 -31.14
CA VAL A 22 -17.05 -53.93 -30.83
C VAL A 22 -16.26 -53.66 -32.10
N LEU A 23 -16.40 -54.51 -33.12
CA LEU A 23 -15.75 -54.34 -34.42
C LEU A 23 -16.39 -53.24 -35.29
N GLY A 24 -17.49 -52.63 -34.83
CA GLY A 24 -18.15 -51.53 -35.55
C GLY A 24 -18.89 -51.97 -36.81
N LEU A 25 -19.34 -53.22 -36.90
CA LEU A 25 -20.02 -53.80 -38.06
C LEU A 25 -21.53 -53.49 -38.08
N LEU A 26 -22.08 -53.02 -36.96
CA LEU A 26 -23.50 -52.70 -36.82
C LEU A 26 -23.87 -51.36 -37.47
N SER A 27 -25.08 -51.28 -38.01
CA SER A 27 -25.70 -49.99 -38.39
C SER A 27 -25.94 -49.12 -37.17
N LEU A 28 -26.03 -47.79 -37.37
CA LEU A 28 -26.27 -46.83 -36.27
C LEU A 28 -27.52 -47.16 -35.45
N GLU A 29 -28.59 -47.65 -36.10
CA GLU A 29 -29.82 -48.04 -35.44
C GLU A 29 -29.63 -49.26 -34.53
N LYS A 30 -29.01 -50.33 -35.05
CA LYS A 30 -28.69 -51.53 -34.27
C LYS A 30 -27.73 -51.22 -33.12
N ARG A 31 -26.76 -50.33 -33.36
CA ARG A 31 -25.81 -49.87 -32.35
C ARG A 31 -26.51 -49.23 -31.16
N ARG A 32 -27.48 -48.34 -31.39
CA ARG A 32 -28.28 -47.72 -30.32
C ARG A 32 -29.13 -48.73 -29.54
N LEU A 33 -29.64 -49.76 -30.21
CA LEU A 33 -30.37 -50.84 -29.53
C LEU A 33 -29.45 -51.64 -28.60
N VAL A 34 -28.23 -51.94 -29.04
CA VAL A 34 -27.19 -52.57 -28.23
C VAL A 34 -26.79 -51.68 -27.04
N GLU A 35 -26.51 -50.39 -27.27
CA GLU A 35 -26.16 -49.43 -26.21
C GLU A 35 -27.27 -49.31 -25.16
N LYS A 36 -28.54 -49.28 -25.60
CA LYS A 36 -29.69 -49.31 -24.68
C LYS A 36 -29.73 -50.62 -23.89
N ARG A 37 -29.57 -51.77 -24.55
CA ARG A 37 -29.57 -53.09 -23.89
C ARG A 37 -28.47 -53.19 -22.83
N MET A 38 -27.27 -52.69 -23.11
CA MET A 38 -26.15 -52.69 -22.15
C MET A 38 -26.47 -51.92 -20.86
N THR A 39 -27.44 -51.01 -20.86
CA THR A 39 -27.88 -50.29 -19.65
C THR A 39 -28.69 -51.20 -18.71
N ASP A 40 -29.41 -52.17 -19.27
CA ASP A 40 -30.38 -53.01 -18.56
C ASP A 40 -29.88 -54.46 -18.36
N ASP A 41 -28.89 -54.91 -19.13
CA ASP A 41 -28.35 -56.27 -19.19
C ASP A 41 -26.84 -56.29 -18.88
N ALA A 42 -26.52 -56.46 -17.59
CA ALA A 42 -25.14 -56.49 -17.11
C ALA A 42 -24.34 -57.70 -17.61
N ASP A 43 -25.01 -58.82 -17.91
CA ASP A 43 -24.34 -60.02 -18.40
C ASP A 43 -23.87 -59.81 -19.84
N PHE A 44 -24.73 -59.22 -20.68
CA PHE A 44 -24.38 -58.80 -22.03
C PHE A 44 -23.32 -57.69 -22.04
N GLN A 45 -23.36 -56.73 -21.11
CA GLN A 45 -22.31 -55.71 -20.96
C GLN A 45 -20.94 -56.36 -20.72
N ARG A 46 -20.84 -57.40 -19.88
CA ARG A 46 -19.58 -58.12 -19.65
C ARG A 46 -19.07 -58.84 -20.90
N LEU A 47 -19.96 -59.35 -21.76
CA LEU A 47 -19.57 -59.93 -23.06
C LEU A 47 -18.92 -58.86 -23.95
N VAL A 48 -19.53 -57.67 -24.03
CA VAL A 48 -19.00 -56.53 -24.80
C VAL A 48 -17.64 -56.08 -24.25
N GLU A 49 -17.51 -55.93 -22.93
CA GLU A 49 -16.25 -55.54 -22.28
C GLU A 49 -15.12 -56.55 -22.56
N ARG A 50 -15.42 -57.85 -22.50
CA ARG A 50 -14.45 -58.90 -22.84
C ARG A 50 -13.98 -58.76 -24.29
N TRP A 51 -14.91 -58.61 -25.24
CA TRP A 51 -14.56 -58.39 -26.64
C TRP A 51 -13.73 -57.11 -26.84
N GLN A 52 -14.00 -56.02 -26.12
CA GLN A 52 -13.20 -54.80 -26.17
C GLN A 52 -11.77 -55.04 -25.69
N ILE A 53 -11.58 -55.77 -24.59
CA ILE A 53 -10.27 -56.11 -24.05
C ILE A 53 -9.48 -56.99 -25.03
N ASP A 54 -10.11 -58.05 -25.54
CA ASP A 54 -9.47 -59.00 -26.46
C ASP A 54 -9.02 -58.31 -27.76
N THR A 55 -9.85 -57.40 -28.28
CA THR A 55 -9.57 -56.66 -29.51
C THR A 55 -8.67 -55.43 -29.32
N ALA A 56 -8.49 -54.94 -28.10
CA ALA A 56 -7.62 -53.78 -27.83
C ALA A 56 -6.17 -54.02 -28.28
N SER A 57 -5.69 -55.26 -28.13
CA SER A 57 -4.34 -55.68 -28.55
C SER A 57 -4.08 -55.52 -30.06
N PHE A 58 -5.13 -55.48 -30.89
CA PHE A 58 -4.97 -55.26 -32.33
C PHE A 58 -4.41 -53.87 -32.64
N ASN A 59 -4.59 -52.90 -31.73
CA ASN A 59 -4.03 -51.57 -31.89
C ASN A 59 -2.50 -51.55 -31.70
N ASP A 60 -1.91 -52.53 -31.01
CA ASP A 60 -0.46 -52.60 -30.74
C ASP A 60 0.37 -52.79 -32.02
N ALA A 61 -0.27 -53.29 -33.10
CA ALA A 61 0.35 -53.42 -34.41
C ALA A 61 0.54 -52.07 -35.14
N TYR A 62 -0.05 -50.99 -34.63
CA TYR A 62 -0.01 -49.66 -35.24
C TYR A 62 0.80 -48.70 -34.36
N GLY A 63 1.64 -47.87 -35.00
CA GLY A 63 2.38 -46.82 -34.28
C GLY A 63 1.48 -45.65 -33.87
N GLU A 64 1.86 -44.94 -32.81
CA GLU A 64 1.18 -43.72 -32.38
C GLU A 64 1.42 -42.58 -33.40
N ILE A 65 0.34 -41.92 -33.79
CA ILE A 65 0.38 -40.72 -34.64
C ILE A 65 -0.23 -39.58 -33.84
N PRO A 66 0.54 -38.55 -33.44
CA PRO A 66 0.01 -37.45 -32.66
C PRO A 66 -1.00 -36.65 -33.49
N PRO A 67 -2.21 -36.36 -32.96
CA PRO A 67 -3.14 -35.45 -33.61
C PRO A 67 -2.60 -34.00 -33.57
N ASP A 68 -3.19 -33.12 -34.37
CA ASP A 68 -2.92 -31.67 -34.28
C ASP A 68 -3.19 -31.15 -32.86
N ALA A 69 -2.27 -30.32 -32.35
CA ALA A 69 -2.29 -29.83 -30.98
C ALA A 69 -3.57 -29.06 -30.63
N ALA A 70 -4.28 -28.50 -31.60
CA ALA A 70 -5.53 -27.78 -31.37
C ALA A 70 -6.75 -28.69 -31.26
N ILE A 71 -6.67 -29.97 -31.63
CA ILE A 71 -7.82 -30.89 -31.62
C ILE A 71 -8.36 -31.06 -30.21
N PHE A 72 -7.49 -31.25 -29.22
CA PHE A 72 -7.91 -31.40 -27.83
C PHE A 72 -8.68 -30.17 -27.34
N SER A 73 -8.12 -28.97 -27.53
CA SER A 73 -8.79 -27.72 -27.15
C SER A 73 -10.10 -27.48 -27.91
N ARG A 74 -10.21 -27.93 -29.17
CA ARG A 74 -11.48 -27.88 -29.93
C ARG A 74 -12.54 -28.81 -29.32
N ILE A 75 -12.15 -30.00 -28.88
CA ILE A 75 -13.05 -30.94 -28.20
C ILE A 75 -13.50 -30.36 -26.87
N GLU A 76 -12.58 -29.83 -26.06
CA GLU A 76 -12.91 -29.21 -24.77
C GLU A 76 -13.87 -28.03 -24.94
N ASN A 77 -13.61 -27.16 -25.91
CA ASN A 77 -14.50 -26.03 -26.18
C ASN A 77 -15.88 -26.50 -26.66
N ARG A 78 -15.95 -27.51 -27.55
CA ARG A 78 -17.25 -28.01 -28.01
C ARG A 78 -18.07 -28.65 -26.89
N LEU A 79 -17.44 -29.37 -25.98
CA LEU A 79 -18.13 -30.07 -24.90
C LEU A 79 -18.47 -29.15 -23.72
N PHE A 80 -17.61 -28.17 -23.41
CA PHE A 80 -17.65 -27.45 -22.13
C PHE A 80 -17.74 -25.93 -22.24
N ALA A 81 -17.59 -25.30 -23.43
CA ALA A 81 -17.59 -23.84 -23.55
C ALA A 81 -18.93 -23.20 -23.12
N ASN A 82 -20.04 -23.92 -23.26
CA ASN A 82 -21.37 -23.43 -22.88
C ASN A 82 -21.81 -23.89 -21.48
N SER A 83 -20.87 -24.27 -20.60
CA SER A 83 -21.22 -24.53 -19.20
C SER A 83 -21.79 -23.24 -18.60
N PRO A 84 -23.09 -23.19 -18.22
CA PRO A 84 -23.77 -21.97 -17.84
C PRO A 84 -23.19 -21.29 -16.59
N ASP A 85 -22.34 -22.00 -15.85
CA ASP A 85 -21.66 -21.49 -14.66
C ASP A 85 -20.58 -20.43 -14.93
N ARG A 86 -20.11 -20.26 -16.16
CA ARG A 86 -19.02 -19.31 -16.47
C ARG A 86 -19.48 -17.92 -16.88
N SER A 87 -20.73 -17.73 -17.27
CA SER A 87 -21.22 -16.42 -17.76
C SER A 87 -21.62 -15.45 -16.64
N THR A 88 -21.77 -15.96 -15.41
CA THR A 88 -22.08 -15.16 -14.21
C THR A 88 -20.98 -15.22 -13.16
N ALA A 89 -19.79 -15.74 -13.49
CA ALA A 89 -18.61 -15.70 -12.63
C ALA A 89 -18.34 -14.22 -12.27
N SER A 90 -18.91 -13.85 -11.13
CA SER A 90 -19.11 -12.49 -10.67
C SER A 90 -17.75 -11.81 -10.63
N LEU A 91 -17.67 -10.49 -10.85
CA LEU A 91 -16.40 -9.76 -10.74
C LEU A 91 -15.67 -10.06 -9.41
N TRP A 92 -16.45 -10.45 -8.38
CA TRP A 92 -16.01 -10.97 -7.09
C TRP A 92 -15.21 -12.30 -7.12
N GLN A 93 -15.45 -13.19 -8.08
CA GLN A 93 -14.71 -14.44 -8.30
C GLN A 93 -13.53 -14.27 -9.28
N SER A 94 -13.36 -13.07 -9.87
CA SER A 94 -12.28 -12.81 -10.82
C SER A 94 -10.97 -12.52 -10.08
N LEU A 95 -9.98 -13.40 -10.25
CA LEU A 95 -8.64 -13.20 -9.73
C LEU A 95 -7.97 -11.97 -10.35
N VAL A 96 -8.22 -11.69 -11.64
CA VAL A 96 -7.67 -10.51 -12.33
C VAL A 96 -8.24 -9.22 -11.73
N PHE A 97 -9.54 -9.21 -11.40
CA PHE A 97 -10.17 -8.07 -10.72
C PHE A 97 -9.48 -7.79 -9.37
N TRP A 98 -9.37 -8.80 -8.49
CA TRP A 98 -8.72 -8.63 -7.19
C TRP A 98 -7.25 -8.22 -7.30
N ARG A 99 -6.49 -8.77 -8.27
CA ARG A 99 -5.11 -8.35 -8.51
C ARG A 99 -5.01 -6.89 -8.92
N SER A 100 -5.93 -6.42 -9.78
CA SER A 100 -5.95 -5.01 -10.20
C SER A 100 -6.31 -4.07 -9.04
N VAL A 101 -7.31 -4.44 -8.22
CA VAL A 101 -7.71 -3.70 -7.02
C VAL A 101 -6.57 -3.61 -6.02
N SER A 102 -5.86 -4.71 -5.73
CA SER A 102 -4.70 -4.70 -4.83
C SER A 102 -3.57 -3.82 -5.34
N LEU A 103 -3.30 -3.82 -6.66
CA LEU A 103 -2.26 -3.00 -7.26
C LEU A 103 -2.58 -1.50 -7.12
N VAL A 104 -3.81 -1.11 -7.46
CA VAL A 104 -4.29 0.27 -7.34
C VAL A 104 -4.29 0.73 -5.88
N SER A 105 -4.77 -0.10 -4.97
CA SER A 105 -4.79 0.20 -3.53
C SER A 105 -3.37 0.38 -2.95
N SER A 106 -2.44 -0.50 -3.34
CA SER A 106 -1.04 -0.40 -2.90
C SER A 106 -0.37 0.88 -3.41
N LEU A 107 -0.60 1.23 -4.68
CA LEU A 107 -0.07 2.47 -5.25
C LEU A 107 -0.65 3.71 -4.54
N ALA A 108 -1.96 3.71 -4.27
CA ALA A 108 -2.60 4.79 -3.53
C ALA A 108 -2.04 4.92 -2.10
N ALA A 109 -1.78 3.80 -1.41
CA ALA A 109 -1.19 3.80 -0.08
C ALA A 109 0.24 4.39 -0.09
N VAL A 110 1.07 3.99 -1.06
CA VAL A 110 2.42 4.56 -1.23
C VAL A 110 2.35 6.06 -1.46
N VAL A 111 1.45 6.52 -2.33
CA VAL A 111 1.25 7.96 -2.59
C VAL A 111 0.79 8.69 -1.33
N ALA A 112 -0.17 8.14 -0.58
CA ALA A 112 -0.65 8.73 0.66
C ALA A 112 0.46 8.86 1.72
N ILE A 113 1.28 7.82 1.90
CA ILE A 113 2.44 7.85 2.80
C ILE A 113 3.46 8.90 2.34
N ALA A 114 3.70 8.98 1.03
CA ALA A 114 4.69 9.89 0.49
C ALA A 114 4.23 11.37 0.52
N LEU A 115 2.91 11.62 0.48
CA LEU A 115 2.32 12.93 0.78
C LEU A 115 2.40 13.27 2.27
N MET A 116 2.04 12.33 3.15
CA MET A 116 2.03 12.55 4.60
C MET A 116 3.44 12.73 5.19
N SER A 117 4.43 12.05 4.63
CA SER A 117 5.85 12.21 4.99
C SER A 117 6.50 13.47 4.41
N GLY A 118 5.78 14.21 3.56
CA GLY A 118 6.30 15.41 2.90
C GLY A 118 7.32 15.13 1.79
N LEU A 119 7.54 13.87 1.41
CA LEU A 119 8.50 13.48 0.37
C LEU A 119 8.15 14.05 -1.01
N LEU A 120 6.86 14.23 -1.29
CA LEU A 120 6.37 14.85 -2.53
C LEU A 120 6.08 16.35 -2.41
N ILE A 121 6.30 16.99 -1.26
CA ILE A 121 6.10 18.44 -1.11
C ILE A 121 7.35 19.14 -1.66
N PRO A 122 7.29 19.79 -2.84
CA PRO A 122 8.43 20.52 -3.37
C PRO A 122 8.47 21.87 -2.63
N GLY A 123 9.28 21.97 -1.57
CA GLY A 123 9.38 23.24 -0.84
C GLY A 123 10.20 23.23 0.45
N GLY A 124 10.40 22.10 1.10
CA GLY A 124 11.19 22.04 2.33
C GLY A 124 12.69 22.00 2.08
N LYS A 125 13.30 23.05 1.52
CA LYS A 125 14.75 23.26 1.76
C LYS A 125 14.87 23.38 3.27
N ARG A 126 15.42 22.36 3.95
CA ARG A 126 15.80 22.45 5.36
C ARG A 126 16.85 23.55 5.45
N THR A 127 16.39 24.78 5.65
CA THR A 127 17.24 25.92 5.91
C THR A 127 17.90 25.65 7.25
N ALA A 128 19.23 25.57 7.26
CA ALA A 128 19.97 25.42 8.50
C ALA A 128 19.54 26.53 9.48
N PRO A 129 19.27 26.19 10.75
CA PRO A 129 18.75 27.14 11.71
C PRO A 129 19.75 28.29 11.94
N LEU A 130 19.21 29.47 12.18
CA LEU A 130 19.99 30.62 12.59
C LEU A 130 20.15 30.57 14.11
N VAL A 131 21.39 30.65 14.60
CA VAL A 131 21.70 30.61 16.04
C VAL A 131 22.40 31.90 16.46
N ALA A 132 21.91 32.52 17.53
CA ALA A 132 22.52 33.66 18.20
C ALA A 132 22.80 33.31 19.66
N ASN A 133 24.04 33.50 20.08
CA ASN A 133 24.41 33.45 21.50
C ASN A 133 24.26 34.85 22.07
N LEU A 134 23.36 34.99 23.03
CA LEU A 134 23.03 36.24 23.71
C LEU A 134 23.82 36.28 25.01
N THR A 135 24.85 37.13 25.08
CA THR A 135 25.72 37.23 26.25
C THR A 135 25.68 38.63 26.86
N ALA A 136 25.78 38.68 28.18
CA ALA A 136 25.84 39.89 28.98
C ALA A 136 27.29 40.29 29.34
N PRO A 137 27.63 41.60 29.37
CA PRO A 137 28.85 42.05 30.04
C PRO A 137 28.81 41.66 31.52
N GLY A 138 29.77 40.83 31.98
CA GLY A 138 29.80 40.34 33.36
C GLY A 138 29.02 39.03 33.61
N ASN A 139 28.57 38.33 32.57
CA ASN A 139 28.00 36.98 32.63
C ASN A 139 26.71 36.80 33.45
N VAL A 140 25.92 37.86 33.60
CA VAL A 140 24.67 37.86 34.39
C VAL A 140 23.60 36.95 33.77
N ILE A 141 23.51 36.92 32.44
CA ILE A 141 22.60 36.06 31.68
C ILE A 141 23.28 35.63 30.37
N ASP A 142 23.30 34.32 30.11
CA ASP A 142 23.66 33.71 28.82
C ASP A 142 22.49 32.90 28.29
N LEU A 143 22.05 33.21 27.07
CA LEU A 143 20.95 32.53 26.39
C LEU A 143 21.38 32.13 24.98
N VAL A 144 20.86 31.01 24.49
CA VAL A 144 20.98 30.62 23.08
C VAL A 144 19.63 30.75 22.42
N ALA A 145 19.57 31.53 21.34
CA ALA A 145 18.40 31.66 20.49
C ALA A 145 18.61 30.89 19.19
N SER A 146 17.72 29.95 18.87
CA SER A 146 17.75 29.14 17.64
C SER A 146 16.46 29.33 16.86
N TYR A 147 16.56 29.83 15.63
CA TYR A 147 15.44 30.09 14.73
C TYR A 147 15.44 29.13 13.54
N ASP A 148 14.34 28.41 13.37
CA ASP A 148 14.07 27.56 12.21
C ASP A 148 13.18 28.30 11.21
N ALA A 149 13.79 28.75 10.11
CA ALA A 149 13.10 29.49 9.06
C ALA A 149 12.03 28.67 8.32
N SER A 150 12.06 27.34 8.39
CA SER A 150 11.06 26.48 7.73
C SER A 150 9.76 26.41 8.51
N SER A 151 9.85 26.46 9.85
CA SER A 151 8.69 26.38 10.75
C SER A 151 8.33 27.72 11.38
N GLY A 152 9.18 28.75 11.26
CA GLY A 152 9.01 30.04 11.92
C GLY A 152 9.19 29.98 13.44
N ARG A 153 9.69 28.85 13.97
CA ARG A 153 9.85 28.63 15.41
C ARG A 153 11.17 29.20 15.91
N LEU A 154 11.09 29.96 16.98
CA LEU A 154 12.22 30.46 17.75
C LEU A 154 12.26 29.73 19.09
N LYS A 155 13.37 29.03 19.35
CA LYS A 155 13.65 28.39 20.62
C LYS A 155 14.70 29.19 21.39
N ILE A 156 14.44 29.46 22.66
CA ILE A 156 15.37 30.11 23.59
C ILE A 156 15.72 29.10 24.69
N THR A 157 17.02 28.86 24.88
CA THR A 157 17.54 27.98 25.94
C THR A 157 18.49 28.77 26.84
N PRO A 158 18.22 28.88 28.15
CA PRO A 158 19.15 29.43 29.12
C PRO A 158 20.42 28.58 29.26
N VAL A 159 21.58 29.24 29.31
CA VAL A 159 22.90 28.62 29.54
C VAL A 159 23.40 28.96 30.94
N ALA A 160 23.21 30.21 31.39
CA ALA A 160 23.45 30.66 32.76
C ALA A 160 22.53 31.85 33.08
N ALA A 161 21.94 31.90 34.27
CA ALA A 161 21.10 33.03 34.68
C ALA A 161 21.19 33.29 36.18
N ASP A 162 21.74 34.44 36.56
CA ASP A 162 21.57 35.00 37.91
C ASP A 162 20.30 35.85 37.92
N GLY A 163 19.24 35.28 38.49
CA GLY A 163 17.90 35.88 38.50
C GLY A 163 17.80 37.11 39.38
N GLY A 164 17.98 38.30 38.78
CA GLY A 164 17.67 39.58 39.40
C GLY A 164 16.16 39.84 39.52
N GLU A 165 15.77 40.60 40.55
CA GLU A 165 14.39 40.72 41.04
C GLU A 165 13.38 41.41 40.09
N ARG A 166 12.13 40.89 40.12
CA ARG A 166 10.83 41.53 39.80
C ARG A 166 10.64 42.21 38.44
N ARG A 167 11.54 42.04 37.47
CA ARG A 167 11.42 42.63 36.13
C ARG A 167 11.29 41.55 35.05
N SER A 168 10.55 41.84 33.99
CA SER A 168 10.31 40.90 32.89
C SER A 168 11.43 41.01 31.87
N LEU A 169 11.94 39.87 31.40
CA LEU A 169 12.88 39.87 30.27
C LEU A 169 12.09 39.85 28.98
N GLU A 170 12.35 40.81 28.10
CA GLU A 170 11.70 40.86 26.80
C GLU A 170 12.74 40.68 25.70
N LEU A 171 12.41 39.80 24.75
CA LEU A 171 13.24 39.48 23.61
C LEU A 171 12.84 40.34 22.42
N TRP A 172 13.85 40.85 21.73
CA TRP A 172 13.69 41.74 20.59
C TRP A 172 14.52 41.24 19.41
N VAL A 173 14.01 41.47 18.21
CA VAL A 173 14.85 41.52 17.01
C VAL A 173 15.17 42.98 16.69
N VAL A 174 16.44 43.26 16.46
CA VAL A 174 16.95 44.57 16.09
C VAL A 174 17.34 44.53 14.61
N PRO A 175 16.55 45.15 13.72
CA PRO A 175 16.89 45.23 12.31
C PRO A 175 18.08 46.18 12.09
N PRO A 176 18.82 46.07 10.96
CA PRO A 176 19.88 47.02 10.60
C PRO A 176 19.38 48.46 10.46
N THR A 177 18.11 48.62 10.07
CA THR A 177 17.42 49.91 9.95
C THR A 177 16.00 49.79 10.49
N GLY A 178 15.53 50.80 11.21
CA GLY A 178 14.19 50.84 11.83
C GLY A 178 14.20 50.51 13.32
N ASN A 179 13.00 50.38 13.90
CA ASN A 179 12.83 50.15 15.33
C ASN A 179 12.93 48.65 15.69
N PRO A 180 13.43 48.31 16.89
CA PRO A 180 13.35 46.95 17.43
C PRO A 180 11.91 46.45 17.46
N LYS A 181 11.72 45.17 17.18
CA LYS A 181 10.41 44.51 17.27
C LYS A 181 10.42 43.49 18.40
N SER A 182 9.43 43.58 19.29
CA SER A 182 9.25 42.61 20.36
C SER A 182 8.89 41.24 19.78
N LEU A 183 9.54 40.20 20.30
CA LEU A 183 9.23 38.80 20.02
C LEU A 183 8.45 38.17 21.19
N GLY A 184 8.51 38.78 22.37
CA GLY A 184 7.78 38.37 23.55
C GLY A 184 8.62 38.33 24.82
N ILE A 185 7.93 38.07 25.93
CA ILE A 185 8.54 37.95 27.25
C ILE A 185 9.08 36.53 27.43
N ILE A 186 10.29 36.42 27.96
CA ILE A 186 10.97 35.16 28.22
C ILE A 186 11.30 35.04 29.72
N ASP A 187 11.36 33.81 30.20
CA ASP A 187 11.86 33.49 31.54
C ASP A 187 13.30 33.00 31.40
N ALA A 188 14.22 33.59 32.17
CA ALA A 188 15.63 33.22 32.17
C ALA A 188 15.92 31.83 32.76
N LYS A 189 14.92 31.15 33.34
CA LYS A 189 15.12 29.85 34.01
C LYS A 189 14.56 28.65 33.25
N VAL A 190 13.74 28.87 32.23
CA VAL A 190 13.10 27.79 31.47
C VAL A 190 13.26 27.97 29.98
N ASP A 191 13.30 26.86 29.25
CA ASP A 191 13.22 26.88 27.80
C ASP A 191 11.92 27.57 27.35
N ALA A 192 12.02 28.47 26.38
CA ALA A 192 10.88 29.13 25.77
C ALA A 192 10.83 28.82 24.27
N GLU A 193 9.63 28.60 23.75
CA GLU A 193 9.39 28.38 22.33
C GLU A 193 8.23 29.26 21.87
N MET A 194 8.42 29.94 20.73
CA MET A 194 7.44 30.86 20.17
C MET A 194 7.43 30.80 18.64
N ILE A 195 6.26 31.05 18.05
CA ILE A 195 6.09 31.17 16.60
C ILE A 195 6.20 32.65 16.23
N ILE A 196 7.19 32.97 15.40
CA ILE A 196 7.43 34.34 14.94
C ILE A 196 6.41 34.72 13.87
N SER A 197 5.82 35.91 13.96
CA SER A 197 4.88 36.41 12.94
C SER A 197 5.53 36.48 11.55
N PRO A 198 4.80 36.15 10.45
CA PRO A 198 5.31 36.20 9.08
C PRO A 198 5.95 37.54 8.69
N GLU A 199 5.48 38.65 9.27
CA GLU A 199 6.04 39.99 9.02
C GLU A 199 7.46 40.15 9.56
N ILE A 200 7.75 39.54 10.72
CA ILE A 200 9.07 39.58 11.35
C ILE A 200 10.00 38.56 10.69
N GLN A 201 9.46 37.39 10.29
CA GLN A 201 10.24 36.37 9.58
C GLN A 201 10.93 36.92 8.33
N ARG A 202 10.26 37.83 7.59
CA ARG A 202 10.84 38.49 6.40
C ARG A 202 12.05 39.37 6.69
N THR A 203 12.21 39.79 7.95
CA THR A 203 13.32 40.63 8.40
C THR A 203 14.43 39.84 9.11
N LEU A 204 14.21 38.56 9.36
CA LEU A 204 15.17 37.67 10.00
C LEU A 204 16.06 36.99 8.96
N GLY A 205 17.36 37.07 9.18
CA GLY A 205 18.38 36.52 8.30
C GLY A 205 19.70 36.34 9.03
N GLU A 206 20.68 35.84 8.30
CA GLU A 206 22.06 35.82 8.79
C GLU A 206 22.52 37.26 9.04
N GLY A 207 23.11 37.52 10.21
CA GLY A 207 23.48 38.86 10.66
C GLY A 207 22.39 39.59 11.44
N SER A 208 21.17 39.06 11.58
CA SER A 208 20.14 39.66 12.44
C SER A 208 20.61 39.71 13.89
N VAL A 209 20.33 40.81 14.58
CA VAL A 209 20.70 40.98 15.99
C VAL A 209 19.48 40.67 16.86
N PHE A 210 19.66 39.82 17.85
CA PHE A 210 18.72 39.63 18.93
C PHE A 210 19.22 40.36 20.18
N ALA A 211 18.29 40.95 20.93
CA ALA A 211 18.59 41.66 22.16
C ALA A 211 17.56 41.31 23.23
N VAL A 212 17.99 41.31 24.49
CA VAL A 212 17.13 41.08 25.65
C VAL A 212 17.20 42.33 26.53
N SER A 213 16.04 42.88 26.89
CA SER A 213 15.93 44.03 27.80
C SER A 213 15.26 43.65 29.11
N LEU A 214 15.51 44.46 30.15
CA LEU A 214 14.91 44.30 31.47
C LEU A 214 13.75 45.29 31.66
N GLU A 215 12.54 44.84 31.38
CA GLU A 215 11.32 45.67 31.32
C GLU A 215 10.52 45.65 32.64
N PRO A 216 9.59 46.59 32.84
CA PRO A 216 8.59 46.49 33.90
C PRO A 216 7.80 45.17 33.85
N PHE A 217 7.12 44.83 34.95
CA PHE A 217 6.30 43.62 34.99
C PHE A 217 5.25 43.65 33.87
N GLY A 218 5.27 42.62 33.03
CA GLY A 218 4.39 42.52 31.85
C GLY A 218 4.98 43.07 30.55
N GLY A 219 6.26 43.46 30.54
CA GLY A 219 6.98 43.88 29.34
C GLY A 219 6.96 45.39 29.10
N SER A 220 7.44 45.80 27.94
CA SER A 220 7.51 47.20 27.53
C SER A 220 6.11 47.79 27.32
N PRO A 221 5.77 48.92 27.98
CA PRO A 221 4.50 49.60 27.78
C PRO A 221 4.43 50.40 26.47
N THR A 222 5.57 50.64 25.80
CA THR A 222 5.65 51.51 24.60
C THR A 222 5.82 50.74 23.31
N GLY A 223 6.05 49.42 23.37
CA GLY A 223 6.42 48.61 22.20
C GLY A 223 7.85 48.84 21.71
N LEU A 224 8.67 49.55 22.48
CA LEU A 224 10.11 49.74 22.29
C LEU A 224 10.85 49.39 23.59
N PRO A 225 12.12 48.98 23.57
CA PRO A 225 12.86 48.72 24.80
C PRO A 225 12.84 49.94 25.73
N THR A 226 12.29 49.81 26.94
CA THR A 226 12.30 50.90 27.95
C THR A 226 13.32 50.67 29.05
N GLY A 227 13.75 49.42 29.23
CA GLY A 227 14.78 49.02 30.17
C GLY A 227 16.19 48.94 29.57
N PRO A 228 17.21 48.69 30.40
CA PRO A 228 18.56 48.41 29.92
C PRO A 228 18.60 47.10 29.13
N ILE A 229 19.42 47.07 28.08
CA ILE A 229 19.74 45.83 27.34
C ILE A 229 20.73 45.02 28.19
N VAL A 230 20.34 43.79 28.54
CA VAL A 230 21.11 42.90 29.41
C VAL A 230 21.87 41.83 28.64
N ALA A 231 21.41 41.44 27.46
CA ALA A 231 22.12 40.49 26.59
C ALA A 231 21.87 40.83 25.12
N SER A 232 22.84 40.54 24.25
CA SER A 232 22.66 40.68 22.80
C SER A 232 23.54 39.69 22.04
N GLY A 233 23.15 39.37 20.80
CA GLY A 233 23.84 38.38 19.99
C GLY A 233 23.45 38.46 18.52
N THR A 234 24.40 38.15 17.64
CA THR A 234 24.18 38.12 16.19
C THR A 234 23.87 36.69 15.73
N ALA A 235 22.81 36.54 14.96
CA ALA A 235 22.38 35.28 14.39
C ALA A 235 23.29 34.86 13.24
N ARG A 236 23.82 33.64 13.31
CA ARG A 236 24.62 33.03 12.25
C ARG A 236 24.02 31.70 11.83
N ARG A 237 24.25 31.31 10.58
CA ARG A 237 23.82 30.00 10.11
C ARG A 237 24.72 28.91 10.71
N LEU A 238 24.11 27.82 11.19
CA LEU A 238 24.83 26.61 11.57
C LEU A 238 25.23 25.76 10.35
#